data_AF-A0A963MA41-F1
#
_entry.id   AF-A0A963MA41-F1
#
_cell.length_a   1.000
_cell.length_b   1.000
_cell.length_c   1.000
_cell.angle_alpha   90.00
_cell.angle_beta   90.00
_cell.angle_gamma   90.00
#
_symmetry.space_group_name_H-M   'P 1'
#
loop_
_entity.id
_entity.type
_entity.pdbx_description
1 polymer ?
#
loop_
_entity_poly.entity_id
_entity_poly.type
_entity_poly.pdbx_seq_one_letter_code
_entity_poly.pdbx_strand_id
1 'polypeptide(L)'
;PERFRGQDRYDARKVVLAELEAEGRLLETKPHKLMVPRGDRTGQVIEPFLTDQWFVKMDELGARGLELAEKGDVRFVPGNWINTYRHWMANIQDWCISRQLWWGHRIPAWYDDAGTVYVGRSEDEVREKNGLAADVALRQDDDVLETWFSSGIWSHSTLGWPDPQLMAERGFDRYLPTSVLVTGFDII
;
A
#
# COMPACT_ATOMS: atom_id res chain seq x y z
N PRO A 1 -10.29 29.14 -3.99
CA PRO A 1 -10.98 30.43 -3.76
C PRO A 1 -11.21 30.64 -2.24
N GLU A 2 -10.91 31.82 -1.71
CA GLU A 2 -10.92 32.08 -0.26
C GLU A 2 -12.24 31.70 0.41
N ARG A 3 -13.38 32.01 -0.22
CA ARG A 3 -14.72 31.76 0.33
C ARG A 3 -15.02 30.31 0.67
N PHE A 4 -14.38 29.33 0.01
CA PHE A 4 -14.63 27.90 0.22
C PHE A 4 -13.66 27.25 1.19
N ARG A 5 -12.58 27.95 1.57
CA ARG A 5 -11.55 27.38 2.44
C ARG A 5 -12.14 27.12 3.83
N GLY A 6 -11.90 25.92 4.36
CA GLY A 6 -12.40 25.50 5.68
C GLY A 6 -13.86 25.00 5.70
N GLN A 7 -14.57 25.02 4.56
CA GLN A 7 -15.89 24.40 4.47
C GLN A 7 -15.79 22.89 4.27
N ASP A 8 -16.76 22.14 4.80
CA ASP A 8 -16.96 20.74 4.40
C ASP A 8 -17.30 20.68 2.90
N ARG A 9 -16.82 19.63 2.23
CA ARG A 9 -16.97 19.46 0.78
C ARG A 9 -18.42 19.47 0.31
N TYR A 10 -19.36 18.96 1.10
CA TYR A 10 -20.78 18.92 0.72
C TYR A 10 -21.44 20.28 0.86
N ASP A 11 -21.01 21.08 1.84
CA ASP A 11 -21.47 22.46 2.00
C ASP A 11 -20.87 23.36 0.93
N ALA A 12 -19.56 23.22 0.66
CA ALA A 12 -18.90 23.92 -0.44
C ALA A 12 -19.58 23.63 -1.78
N ARG A 13 -19.98 22.37 -2.04
CA ARG A 13 -20.74 21.99 -3.24
C ARG A 13 -22.05 22.76 -3.39
N LYS A 14 -22.82 22.98 -2.30
CA LYS A 14 -24.08 23.73 -2.35
C LYS A 14 -23.83 25.19 -2.72
N VAL A 15 -22.80 25.80 -2.14
CA VAL A 15 -22.42 27.19 -2.45
C VAL A 15 -22.00 27.32 -3.91
N VAL A 16 -21.16 26.40 -4.41
CA VAL A 16 -20.75 26.39 -5.83
C VAL A 16 -21.95 26.28 -6.76
N LEU A 17 -22.94 25.43 -6.45
CA LEU A 17 -24.14 25.29 -7.29
C LEU A 17 -24.97 26.58 -7.33
N ALA A 18 -25.18 27.22 -6.17
CA ALA A 18 -25.95 28.47 -6.09
C ALA A 18 -25.29 29.60 -6.89
N GLU A 19 -23.97 29.65 -6.93
CA GLU A 19 -23.23 30.66 -7.70
C GLU A 19 -23.27 30.40 -9.21
N LEU A 20 -23.15 29.14 -9.61
CA LEU A 20 -23.34 28.76 -11.01
C LEU A 20 -24.75 29.14 -11.50
N GLU A 21 -25.77 28.99 -10.65
CA GLU A 21 -27.14 29.42 -10.94
C GLU A 21 -27.23 30.95 -11.03
N ALA A 22 -26.69 31.68 -10.05
CA ALA A 22 -26.70 33.15 -10.04
C ALA A 22 -25.96 33.78 -11.23
N GLU A 23 -24.89 33.13 -11.71
CA GLU A 23 -24.13 33.55 -12.89
C GLU A 23 -24.78 33.13 -14.22
N GLY A 24 -25.91 32.40 -14.20
CA GLY A 24 -26.55 31.86 -15.40
C GLY A 24 -25.73 30.79 -16.13
N ARG A 25 -24.80 30.13 -15.41
CA ARG A 25 -23.91 29.08 -15.92
C ARG A 25 -24.40 27.66 -15.60
N LEU A 26 -25.43 27.54 -14.76
CA LEU A 26 -26.11 26.27 -14.48
C LEU A 26 -27.22 26.05 -15.51
N LEU A 27 -27.02 25.12 -16.44
CA LEU A 27 -28.01 24.77 -17.45
C LEU A 27 -29.17 23.94 -16.86
N GLU A 28 -28.85 22.87 -16.14
CA GLU A 28 -29.83 21.96 -15.54
C GLU A 28 -29.23 21.15 -14.38
N THR A 29 -30.10 20.65 -13.50
CA THR A 29 -29.73 19.67 -12.45
C THR A 29 -30.60 18.43 -12.60
N LYS A 30 -29.96 17.26 -12.72
CA LYS A 30 -30.65 15.97 -12.87
C LYS A 30 -30.21 14.99 -11.77
N PRO A 31 -31.15 14.22 -11.18
CA PRO A 31 -30.79 13.13 -10.29
C PRO A 31 -29.89 12.12 -11.01
N HIS A 32 -28.77 11.77 -10.41
CA HIS A 32 -27.83 10.80 -10.96
C HIS A 32 -27.34 9.84 -9.87
N LYS A 33 -27.46 8.54 -10.14
CA LYS A 33 -26.99 7.50 -9.22
C LYS A 33 -25.54 7.17 -9.54
N LEU A 34 -24.64 7.58 -8.65
CA LEU A 34 -23.20 7.30 -8.71
C LEU A 34 -22.83 6.14 -7.79
N MET A 35 -21.95 5.27 -8.25
CA MET A 35 -21.25 4.31 -7.40
C MET A 35 -20.06 5.03 -6.77
N VAL A 36 -20.23 5.53 -5.55
CA VAL A 36 -19.20 6.32 -4.87
C VAL A 36 -18.33 5.39 -4.01
N PRO A 37 -17.00 5.38 -4.20
CA PRO A 37 -16.11 4.56 -3.39
C PRO A 37 -16.12 5.02 -1.93
N ARG A 38 -16.12 4.06 -1.02
CA ARG A 38 -16.14 4.31 0.42
C ARG A 38 -15.05 3.50 1.12
N GLY A 39 -14.46 4.08 2.16
CA GLY A 39 -13.50 3.39 3.01
C GLY A 39 -14.19 2.24 3.72
N ASP A 40 -13.61 1.05 3.63
CA ASP A 40 -14.19 -0.18 4.20
C ASP A 40 -14.44 -0.09 5.71
N ARG A 41 -13.52 0.57 6.44
CA ARG A 41 -13.61 0.69 7.92
C ARG A 41 -14.58 1.77 8.41
N THR A 42 -14.67 2.90 7.71
CA THR A 42 -15.40 4.10 8.20
C THR A 42 -16.66 4.41 7.40
N GLY A 43 -16.81 3.83 6.22
CA GLY A 43 -17.87 4.15 5.26
C GLY A 43 -17.78 5.56 4.65
N GLN A 44 -16.74 6.33 4.97
CA GLN A 44 -16.52 7.68 4.42
C GLN A 44 -16.20 7.61 2.94
N VAL A 45 -16.64 8.62 2.18
CA VAL A 45 -16.30 8.74 0.76
C VAL A 45 -14.81 8.95 0.61
N ILE A 46 -14.18 8.15 -0.26
CA ILE A 46 -12.75 8.27 -0.58
C ILE A 46 -12.57 9.38 -1.61
N GLU A 47 -11.61 10.27 -1.36
CA GLU A 47 -11.24 11.35 -2.25
C GLU A 47 -9.80 11.15 -2.74
N PRO A 48 -9.56 11.16 -4.07
CA PRO A 48 -8.21 11.14 -4.59
C PRO A 48 -7.45 12.39 -4.18
N PHE A 49 -6.26 12.21 -3.60
CA PHE A 49 -5.39 13.30 -3.20
C PHE A 49 -3.95 12.94 -3.57
N LEU A 50 -3.20 13.89 -4.13
CA LEU A 50 -1.81 13.67 -4.52
C LEU A 50 -0.93 13.89 -3.29
N THR A 51 -0.19 12.84 -2.91
CA THR A 51 0.77 12.86 -1.82
C THR A 51 1.96 12.00 -2.23
N ASP A 52 3.13 12.31 -1.69
CA ASP A 52 4.28 11.42 -1.81
C ASP A 52 4.04 10.18 -0.96
N GLN A 53 4.26 9.00 -1.53
CA GLN A 53 4.01 7.70 -0.90
C GLN A 53 5.07 6.69 -1.36
N TRP A 54 5.24 5.62 -0.60
CA TRP A 54 6.11 4.51 -0.93
C TRP A 54 5.37 3.46 -1.75
N PHE A 55 5.95 3.08 -2.87
CA PHE A 55 5.39 2.08 -3.78
C PHE A 55 6.36 0.93 -4.00
N VAL A 56 5.82 -0.28 -4.11
CA VAL A 56 6.52 -1.43 -4.67
C VAL A 56 6.15 -1.55 -6.14
N LYS A 57 7.17 -1.65 -6.99
CA LYS A 57 6.97 -1.88 -8.42
C LYS A 57 6.45 -3.31 -8.64
N MET A 58 5.22 -3.43 -9.17
CA MET A 58 4.53 -4.72 -9.21
C MET A 58 4.62 -5.46 -10.55
N ASP A 59 5.04 -4.80 -11.63
CA ASP A 59 5.07 -5.41 -12.97
C ASP A 59 5.78 -6.78 -12.99
N GLU A 60 7.00 -6.85 -12.47
CA GLU A 60 7.82 -8.06 -12.48
C GLU A 60 7.33 -9.10 -11.47
N LEU A 61 6.89 -8.66 -10.29
CA LEU A 61 6.39 -9.54 -9.23
C LEU A 61 5.05 -10.19 -9.63
N GLY A 62 4.15 -9.41 -10.22
CA GLY A 62 2.87 -9.89 -10.75
C GLY A 62 3.06 -10.87 -11.90
N ALA A 63 3.95 -10.54 -12.85
CA ALA A 63 4.31 -11.44 -13.94
C ALA A 63 4.87 -12.77 -13.43
N ARG A 64 5.76 -12.73 -12.43
CA ARG A 64 6.34 -13.94 -11.83
C ARG A 64 5.29 -14.79 -11.11
N GLY A 65 4.39 -14.16 -10.35
CA GLY A 65 3.28 -14.86 -9.68
C GLY A 65 2.36 -15.55 -10.67
N LEU A 66 2.01 -14.86 -11.76
CA LEU A 66 1.19 -15.41 -12.84
C LEU A 66 1.86 -16.58 -13.54
N GLU A 67 3.15 -16.47 -13.89
CA GLU A 67 3.92 -17.56 -14.51
C GLU A 67 3.88 -18.85 -13.67
N LEU A 68 4.11 -18.75 -12.36
CA LEU A 68 4.12 -19.89 -11.45
C LEU A 68 2.73 -20.55 -11.32
N ALA A 69 1.67 -19.74 -11.33
CA ALA A 69 0.30 -20.23 -11.31
C ALA A 69 -0.06 -20.94 -12.63
N GLU A 70 0.28 -20.36 -13.79
CA GLU A 70 -0.01 -20.95 -15.12
C GLU A 70 0.76 -22.24 -15.36
N LYS A 71 2.01 -22.32 -14.90
CA LYS A 71 2.83 -23.53 -14.99
C LYS A 71 2.32 -24.67 -14.09
N GLY A 72 1.46 -24.35 -13.10
CA GLY A 72 0.93 -25.32 -12.14
C GLY A 72 1.87 -25.64 -10.98
N ASP A 73 2.92 -24.82 -10.79
CA ASP A 73 3.77 -24.84 -9.59
C ASP A 73 2.97 -24.37 -8.37
N VAL A 74 2.04 -23.42 -8.56
CA VAL A 74 0.98 -23.06 -7.61
C VAL A 74 -0.38 -23.50 -8.16
N ARG A 75 -1.18 -24.19 -7.35
CA ARG A 75 -2.49 -24.73 -7.78
C ARG A 75 -3.60 -24.21 -6.88
N PHE A 76 -4.64 -23.65 -7.51
CA PHE A 76 -5.83 -23.18 -6.80
C PHE A 76 -6.85 -24.30 -6.61
N VAL A 77 -7.52 -24.29 -5.46
CA VAL A 77 -8.64 -25.18 -5.15
C VAL A 77 -9.76 -24.35 -4.53
N PRO A 78 -10.96 -24.26 -5.16
CA PRO A 78 -11.32 -24.78 -6.48
C PRO A 78 -10.51 -24.17 -7.64
N GLY A 79 -10.30 -24.93 -8.72
CA GLY A 79 -9.40 -24.55 -9.81
C GLY A 79 -9.81 -23.31 -10.60
N ASN A 80 -11.08 -22.89 -10.56
CA ASN A 80 -11.57 -21.71 -11.28
C ASN A 80 -11.03 -20.38 -10.71
N TRP A 81 -10.51 -20.36 -9.47
CA TRP A 81 -9.90 -19.15 -8.88
C TRP A 81 -8.69 -18.63 -9.64
N ILE A 82 -8.04 -19.48 -10.47
CA ILE A 82 -6.97 -19.05 -11.36
C ILE A 82 -7.43 -17.93 -12.32
N ASN A 83 -8.70 -17.89 -12.70
CA ASN A 83 -9.22 -16.85 -13.59
C ASN A 83 -9.28 -15.48 -12.89
N THR A 84 -9.69 -15.45 -11.61
CA THR A 84 -9.68 -14.24 -10.79
C THR A 84 -8.26 -13.75 -10.58
N TYR A 85 -7.35 -14.67 -10.21
CA TYR A 85 -5.94 -14.37 -10.03
C TYR A 85 -5.29 -13.81 -11.31
N ARG A 86 -5.56 -14.44 -12.46
CA ARG A 86 -5.08 -13.96 -13.78
C ARG A 86 -5.59 -12.57 -14.08
N HIS A 87 -6.88 -12.30 -13.88
CA HIS A 87 -7.45 -10.98 -14.11
C HIS A 87 -6.81 -9.93 -13.22
N TRP A 88 -6.57 -10.24 -11.94
CA TRP A 88 -5.94 -9.32 -11.01
C TRP A 88 -4.48 -9.05 -11.37
N MET A 89 -3.68 -10.10 -11.55
CA MET A 89 -2.25 -9.99 -11.88
C MET A 89 -2.00 -9.30 -13.23
N ALA A 90 -2.88 -9.49 -14.23
CA ALA A 90 -2.74 -8.84 -15.54
C ALA A 90 -3.02 -7.33 -15.51
N ASN A 91 -3.73 -6.83 -14.50
CA ASN A 91 -4.08 -5.42 -14.35
C ASN A 91 -3.45 -4.78 -13.10
N ILE A 92 -2.51 -5.48 -12.47
CA ILE A 92 -1.91 -5.04 -11.22
C ILE A 92 -1.23 -3.69 -11.42
N GLN A 93 -1.33 -2.83 -10.41
CA GLN A 93 -0.68 -1.53 -10.35
C GLN A 93 0.39 -1.57 -9.27
N ASP A 94 1.31 -0.61 -9.32
CA ASP A 94 2.30 -0.44 -8.25
C ASP A 94 1.61 -0.29 -6.89
N TRP A 95 2.10 -1.06 -5.94
CA TRP A 95 1.45 -1.23 -4.65
C TRP A 95 1.91 -0.15 -3.69
N CYS A 96 1.01 0.77 -3.32
CA CYS A 96 1.25 1.73 -2.26
C CYS A 96 1.34 1.02 -0.90
N ILE A 97 2.53 1.01 -0.31
CA ILE A 97 2.85 0.31 0.94
C ILE A 97 2.94 1.23 2.16
N SER A 98 2.94 2.55 1.99
CA SER A 98 2.94 3.51 3.10
C SER A 98 1.54 3.85 3.59
N ARG A 99 1.39 4.03 4.90
CA ARG A 99 0.13 4.40 5.54
C ARG A 99 0.38 5.47 6.61
N GLN A 100 -0.44 6.52 6.59
CA GLN A 100 -0.43 7.60 7.59
C GLN A 100 -1.22 7.15 8.82
N LEU A 101 -0.78 6.07 9.45
CA LEU A 101 -1.39 5.45 10.62
C LEU A 101 -0.40 5.42 11.78
N TRP A 102 -0.94 5.38 12.99
CA TRP A 102 -0.13 5.28 14.21
C TRP A 102 0.36 3.85 14.48
N TRP A 103 -0.37 2.86 13.96
CA TRP A 103 -0.09 1.45 14.19
C TRP A 103 0.46 0.78 12.94
N GLY A 104 1.69 0.29 13.04
CA GLY A 104 2.36 -0.47 12.00
C GLY A 104 3.88 -0.43 12.19
N HIS A 105 4.61 -1.11 11.31
CA HIS A 105 6.06 -1.06 11.29
C HIS A 105 6.49 0.26 10.64
N ARG A 106 7.24 1.11 11.34
CA ARG A 106 7.76 2.35 10.75
C ARG A 106 8.57 2.07 9.50
N ILE A 107 8.34 2.84 8.46
CA ILE A 107 9.10 2.71 7.22
C ILE A 107 10.58 2.98 7.53
N PRO A 108 11.48 2.07 7.12
CA PRO A 108 12.89 2.20 7.41
C PRO A 108 13.55 3.11 6.37
N ALA A 109 13.11 4.37 6.31
CA ALA A 109 13.63 5.44 5.48
C ALA A 109 13.87 6.69 6.33
N TRP A 110 14.93 7.44 6.04
CA TRP A 110 15.36 8.64 6.76
C TRP A 110 15.54 9.79 5.80
N TYR A 111 15.19 10.98 6.26
CA TYR A 111 15.32 12.23 5.54
C TYR A 111 16.32 13.13 6.25
N ASP A 112 17.19 13.78 5.49
CA ASP A 112 17.92 14.95 5.98
C ASP A 112 17.07 16.24 5.83
N ASP A 113 17.59 17.37 6.30
CA ASP A 113 16.94 18.68 6.17
C ASP A 113 16.81 19.17 4.71
N ALA A 114 17.58 18.60 3.77
CA ALA A 114 17.49 18.90 2.35
C ALA A 114 16.43 18.06 1.62
N GLY A 115 15.84 17.08 2.31
CA GLY A 115 14.87 16.13 1.73
C GLY A 115 15.52 14.93 1.03
N THR A 116 16.82 14.72 1.18
CA THR A 116 17.51 13.52 0.67
C THR A 116 17.02 12.29 1.43
N VAL A 117 16.70 11.24 0.69
CA VAL A 117 16.17 9.99 1.26
C VAL A 117 17.27 8.94 1.38
N TYR A 118 17.36 8.33 2.56
CA TYR A 118 18.28 7.23 2.87
C TYR A 118 17.49 6.03 3.40
N VAL A 119 17.89 4.80 3.05
CA VAL A 119 17.21 3.56 3.45
C VAL A 119 18.22 2.61 4.13
N GLY A 120 17.81 1.98 5.23
CA GLY A 120 18.64 1.20 6.17
C GLY A 120 17.75 0.57 7.24
N ARG A 121 18.22 -0.20 8.21
CA ARG A 121 17.37 -0.75 9.30
C ARG A 121 17.42 0.09 10.56
N SER A 122 18.45 0.92 10.69
CA SER A 122 18.66 1.87 11.77
C SER A 122 19.32 3.13 11.23
N GLU A 123 19.27 4.20 12.03
CA GLU A 123 19.99 5.45 11.73
C GLU A 123 21.50 5.21 11.61
N ASP A 124 22.09 4.39 12.50
CA ASP A 124 23.51 4.05 12.45
C ASP A 124 23.90 3.37 11.13
N GLU A 125 23.08 2.43 10.64
CA GLU A 125 23.32 1.76 9.35
C GLU A 125 23.26 2.76 8.19
N VAL A 126 22.32 3.72 8.24
CA VAL A 126 22.23 4.78 7.24
C VAL A 126 23.46 5.67 7.29
N ARG A 127 23.90 6.09 8.47
CA ARG A 127 25.08 6.96 8.64
C ARG A 127 26.33 6.27 8.12
N GLU A 128 26.56 5.02 8.50
CA GLU A 128 27.73 4.24 8.07
C GLU A 128 27.75 4.05 6.55
N LYS A 129 26.65 3.57 5.95
CA LYS A 129 26.59 3.28 4.50
C LYS A 129 26.79 4.52 3.62
N ASN A 130 26.38 5.68 4.11
CA ASN A 130 26.39 6.92 3.33
C ASN A 130 27.49 7.90 3.78
N GLY A 131 28.34 7.52 4.74
CA GLY A 131 29.41 8.37 5.25
C GLY A 131 28.92 9.68 5.86
N LEU A 132 27.75 9.66 6.51
CA LEU A 132 27.14 10.87 7.06
C LEU A 132 27.79 11.24 8.39
N ALA A 133 28.16 12.50 8.54
CA ALA A 133 28.65 13.04 9.79
C ALA A 133 27.55 13.02 10.87
N ALA A 134 27.95 12.98 12.15
CA ALA A 134 27.02 12.87 13.27
C ALA A 134 26.12 14.11 13.45
N ASP A 135 26.53 15.26 12.88
CA ASP A 135 25.80 16.53 12.92
C ASP A 135 24.75 16.66 11.81
N VAL A 136 24.73 15.75 10.83
CA VAL A 136 23.62 15.66 9.87
C VAL A 136 22.37 15.21 10.62
N ALA A 137 21.39 16.10 10.72
CA ALA A 137 20.09 15.78 11.29
C ALA A 137 19.38 14.77 10.37
N LEU A 138 18.95 13.65 10.95
CA LEU A 138 18.17 12.63 10.25
C LEU A 138 16.83 12.46 10.95
N ARG A 139 15.77 12.36 10.16
CA ARG A 139 14.43 12.06 10.63
C ARG A 139 13.90 10.84 9.90
N GLN A 140 13.61 9.79 10.64
CA GLN A 140 12.93 8.63 10.07
C GLN A 140 11.51 9.02 9.61
N ASP A 141 11.04 8.41 8.52
CA ASP A 141 9.69 8.56 7.99
C ASP A 141 8.63 8.27 9.08
N ASP A 142 7.61 9.12 9.16
CA ASP A 142 6.52 8.97 10.13
C ASP A 142 5.48 7.93 9.68
N ASP A 143 5.48 7.59 8.38
CA ASP A 143 4.60 6.57 7.84
C ASP A 143 4.96 5.17 8.33
N VAL A 144 3.94 4.33 8.37
CA VAL A 144 4.08 2.91 8.66
C VAL A 144 3.79 2.07 7.42
N LEU A 145 4.39 0.89 7.37
CA LEU A 145 4.09 -0.12 6.37
C LEU A 145 2.65 -0.61 6.54
N GLU A 146 1.99 -0.81 5.41
CA GLU A 146 0.68 -1.44 5.37
C GLU A 146 0.71 -2.84 6.01
N THR A 147 -0.37 -3.19 6.72
CA THR A 147 -0.57 -4.54 7.26
C THR A 147 -0.37 -5.67 6.24
N TRP A 148 -0.86 -5.54 5.00
CA TRP A 148 -0.66 -6.57 3.96
C TRP A 148 0.81 -6.76 3.58
N PHE A 149 1.66 -5.74 3.72
CA PHE A 149 3.11 -5.86 3.52
C PHE A 149 3.71 -6.86 4.51
N SER A 150 3.40 -6.71 5.81
CA SER A 150 3.83 -7.67 6.83
C SER A 150 3.15 -9.05 6.69
N SER A 151 1.88 -9.11 6.30
CA SER A 151 1.18 -10.38 6.11
C SER A 151 1.76 -11.19 4.94
N GLY A 152 2.20 -10.53 3.87
CA GLY A 152 2.80 -11.16 2.69
C GLY A 152 4.09 -11.93 2.99
N ILE A 153 4.79 -11.59 4.08
CA ILE A 153 6.03 -12.25 4.52
C ILE A 153 5.80 -13.27 5.66
N TRP A 154 4.55 -13.66 5.92
CA TRP A 154 4.20 -14.61 6.99
C TRP A 154 4.96 -15.94 6.91
N SER A 155 5.06 -16.51 5.70
CA SER A 155 5.75 -17.80 5.47
C SER A 155 7.23 -17.76 5.87
N HIS A 156 7.85 -16.58 5.84
CA HIS A 156 9.25 -16.38 6.18
C HIS A 156 9.42 -15.97 7.65
N SER A 157 8.70 -14.93 8.07
CA SER A 157 8.83 -14.32 9.40
C SER A 157 8.53 -15.29 10.56
N THR A 158 7.64 -16.26 10.35
CA THR A 158 7.36 -17.30 11.35
C THR A 158 8.49 -18.31 11.51
N LEU A 159 9.26 -18.54 10.45
CA LEU A 159 10.34 -19.52 10.39
C LEU A 159 11.72 -18.88 10.67
N GLY A 160 11.75 -17.77 11.41
CA GLY A 160 12.99 -17.19 11.93
C GLY A 160 13.74 -16.29 10.96
N TRP A 161 13.25 -16.13 9.73
CA TRP A 161 13.84 -15.19 8.77
C TRP A 161 13.80 -13.75 9.33
N PRO A 162 14.86 -12.95 9.14
CA PRO A 162 16.07 -13.22 8.34
C PRO A 162 17.27 -13.77 9.14
N ASP A 163 17.09 -14.19 10.40
CA ASP A 163 18.20 -14.65 11.25
C ASP A 163 18.61 -16.10 10.88
N PRO A 164 19.85 -16.36 10.42
CA PRO A 164 20.27 -17.69 9.99
C PRO A 164 20.21 -18.76 11.08
N GLN A 165 20.45 -18.40 12.34
CA GLN A 165 20.40 -19.34 13.47
C GLN A 165 18.96 -19.72 13.76
N LEU A 166 18.05 -18.74 13.81
CA LEU A 166 16.62 -19.00 14.01
C LEU A 166 16.01 -19.74 12.81
N MET A 167 16.45 -19.43 11.59
CA MET A 167 16.03 -20.16 10.38
C MET A 167 16.43 -21.63 10.43
N ALA A 168 17.66 -21.93 10.84
CA ALA A 168 18.12 -23.31 11.02
C ALA A 168 17.35 -24.02 12.14
N GLU A 169 17.17 -23.35 13.29
CA GLU A 169 16.44 -23.88 14.45
C GLU A 169 14.97 -24.19 14.12
N ARG A 170 14.30 -23.29 13.39
CA ARG A 170 12.88 -23.41 13.04
C ARG A 170 12.63 -24.18 11.74
N GLY A 171 13.68 -24.63 11.05
CA GLY A 171 13.59 -25.46 9.86
C GLY A 171 13.10 -24.72 8.62
N PHE A 172 13.51 -23.47 8.41
CA PHE A 172 13.15 -22.66 7.24
C PHE A 172 13.31 -23.43 5.92
N ASP A 173 14.50 -24.00 5.67
CA ASP A 173 14.81 -24.76 4.44
C ASP A 173 14.09 -26.12 4.36
N ARG A 174 13.54 -26.60 5.49
CA ARG A 174 12.79 -27.85 5.54
C ARG A 174 11.32 -27.65 5.19
N TYR A 175 10.74 -26.53 5.60
CA TYR A 175 9.31 -26.27 5.50
C TYR A 175 8.92 -25.37 4.32
N LEU A 176 9.87 -24.66 3.73
CA LEU A 176 9.65 -23.90 2.51
C LEU A 176 10.26 -24.62 1.28
N PRO A 177 9.54 -24.64 0.15
CA PRO A 177 8.19 -24.10 -0.06
C PRO A 177 7.08 -24.93 0.63
N THR A 178 6.06 -24.26 1.16
CA THR A 178 4.91 -24.89 1.84
C THR A 178 4.01 -25.65 0.86
N SER A 179 3.41 -26.76 1.29
CA SER A 179 2.56 -27.60 0.44
C SER A 179 1.13 -27.09 0.22
N VAL A 180 0.49 -26.50 1.25
CA VAL A 180 -0.91 -26.06 1.19
C VAL A 180 -1.10 -24.79 2.03
N LEU A 181 -1.74 -23.77 1.44
CA LEU A 181 -2.27 -22.59 2.14
C LEU A 181 -3.81 -22.66 2.12
N VAL A 182 -4.44 -22.67 3.30
CA VAL A 182 -5.91 -22.67 3.44
C VAL A 182 -6.35 -21.28 3.86
N THR A 183 -7.21 -20.64 3.05
CA THR A 183 -7.70 -19.28 3.31
C THR A 183 -9.09 -19.05 2.72
N GLY A 184 -9.73 -17.94 3.11
CA GLY A 184 -10.94 -17.43 2.50
C GLY A 184 -10.69 -16.75 1.14
N PHE A 185 -11.71 -16.71 0.30
CA PHE A 185 -11.60 -16.13 -1.05
C PHE A 185 -11.48 -14.61 -1.06
N ASP A 186 -11.82 -13.97 0.05
CA ASP A 186 -11.81 -12.52 0.25
C ASP A 186 -10.40 -11.93 0.30
N ILE A 187 -9.37 -12.76 0.41
CA ILE A 187 -7.96 -12.38 0.48
C ILE A 187 -7.07 -13.13 -0.54
N ILE A 188 -7.68 -13.55 -1.66
CA ILE A 188 -7.00 -14.15 -2.83
C ILE A 188 -6.50 -13.07 -3.79
#